data_AF-A0A914GFF6-F1
#
_entry.id   AF-A0A914GFF6-F1
#
_cell.length_a   1.000
_cell.length_b   1.000
_cell.length_c   1.000
_cell.angle_alpha   90.00
_cell.angle_beta   90.00
_cell.angle_gamma   90.00
#
_symmetry.space_group_name_H-M   'P 1'
#
loop_
_entity.id
_entity.type
_entity.pdbx_description
1 polymer ?
#
loop_
_entity_poly.entity_id
_entity_poly.type
_entity_poly.pdbx_seq_one_letter_code
_entity_poly.pdbx_strand_id
1 'polypeptide(L)'
;MGKTSGKSFKNKRDNEKPKEEGYVPIRSKKNFKLNKAPKSTDMEEQYVPRKVREIKELQEAMKNPKKRPKLKKNVVVDEARKYGFERRPWEDNRSFTKRIDRETRDSVNLEMLKVRHAMAGRDINEIREDYKLLDEAAKRKKALKIMRKEKLAKLKSKGKIADDQEEKEDEDDEEGEVEKKPKKVKKQAHEKEIKVKKLTKNERIREYKKEAKETEKRELLLNAREVIQFGERVDAPPTFSAKFRKEFDPLFANAGSKDLLLKKMMEKKNVTLSSSSPLIQLPMNSKVSAEDRQRVIDMHRALKKAGKQKSA
;
A
#
# COMPACT_ATOMS: atom_id res chain seq x y z
N MET A 1 28.86 -5.71 48.92
CA MET A 1 29.47 -4.45 48.48
C MET A 1 29.40 -4.37 46.96
N GLY A 2 28.35 -3.75 46.41
CA GLY A 2 28.16 -3.61 44.96
C GLY A 2 28.21 -2.13 44.56
N LYS A 3 29.23 -1.73 43.79
CA LYS A 3 29.37 -0.36 43.29
C LYS A 3 28.57 -0.22 42.00
N THR A 4 27.43 0.46 42.04
CA THR A 4 26.66 0.87 40.86
C THR A 4 27.23 2.17 40.30
N SER A 5 27.76 2.14 39.08
CA SER A 5 28.25 3.31 38.35
C SER A 5 27.09 4.02 37.65
N GLY A 6 26.63 5.13 38.24
CA GLY A 6 25.63 6.01 37.63
C GLY A 6 26.20 6.78 36.44
N LYS A 7 25.74 6.45 35.23
CA LYS A 7 25.97 7.26 34.03
C LYS A 7 24.96 8.42 34.00
N SER A 8 25.46 9.63 34.24
CA SER A 8 24.70 10.87 34.11
C SER A 8 24.34 11.16 32.65
N PHE A 9 23.06 11.08 32.29
CA PHE A 9 22.53 11.58 31.03
C PHE A 9 22.49 13.12 31.07
N LYS A 10 23.38 13.78 30.33
CA LYS A 10 23.29 15.22 30.07
C LYS A 10 22.26 15.46 28.97
N ASN A 11 21.07 15.92 29.36
CA ASN A 11 20.05 16.44 28.45
C ASN A 11 20.56 17.74 27.80
N LYS A 12 21.01 17.65 26.55
CA LYS A 12 21.10 18.83 25.66
C LYS A 12 19.68 19.18 25.25
N ARG A 13 19.08 20.17 25.92
CA ARG A 13 17.91 20.87 25.39
C ARG A 13 18.44 21.81 24.30
N ASP A 14 18.10 21.51 23.07
CA ASP A 14 18.29 22.42 21.96
C ASP A 14 17.37 23.63 22.18
N ASN A 15 18.00 24.80 22.30
CA ASN A 15 17.33 26.10 22.33
C ASN A 15 16.78 26.42 20.93
N GLU A 16 15.61 25.89 20.60
CA GLU A 16 14.83 26.39 19.47
C GLU A 16 14.26 27.76 19.85
N LYS A 17 14.85 28.82 19.28
CA LYS A 17 14.30 30.17 19.34
C LYS A 17 12.95 30.19 18.59
N PRO A 18 11.92 30.85 19.12
CA PRO A 18 10.67 31.05 18.39
C PRO A 18 10.94 31.85 17.11
N LYS A 19 10.44 31.36 15.98
CA LYS A 19 10.44 32.09 14.71
C LYS A 19 9.42 33.22 14.81
N GLU A 20 9.90 34.43 15.09
CA GLU A 20 9.11 35.64 14.90
C GLU A 20 8.78 35.78 13.41
N GLU A 21 7.49 35.82 13.10
CA GLU A 21 6.94 36.20 11.79
C GLU A 21 7.21 37.69 11.56
N GLY A 22 8.44 38.00 11.15
CA GLY A 22 8.90 39.35 10.84
C GLY A 22 8.61 39.72 9.38
N TYR A 23 7.68 40.67 9.22
CA TYR A 23 7.54 41.60 8.09
C TYR A 23 8.85 41.78 7.29
N VAL A 24 8.83 41.51 5.98
CA VAL A 24 9.97 41.69 5.07
C VAL A 24 9.96 43.11 4.51
N PRO A 25 10.81 44.05 4.96
CA PRO A 25 10.93 45.34 4.29
C PRO A 25 11.67 45.13 2.96
N ILE A 26 11.00 45.47 1.86
CA ILE A 26 11.60 45.62 0.53
C ILE A 26 12.53 46.83 0.56
N ARG A 27 13.74 46.67 1.11
CA ARG A 27 14.82 47.63 0.94
C ARG A 27 15.59 47.27 -0.32
N SER A 28 15.24 47.94 -1.41
CA SER A 28 16.05 48.02 -2.62
C SER A 28 17.46 48.47 -2.23
N LYS A 29 18.42 47.54 -2.22
CA LYS A 29 19.84 47.84 -2.07
C LYS A 29 20.32 48.53 -3.34
N LYS A 30 19.96 49.81 -3.52
CA LYS A 30 20.73 50.71 -4.36
C LYS A 30 22.10 50.81 -3.69
N ASN A 31 23.08 50.16 -4.28
CA ASN A 31 24.49 50.28 -3.91
C ASN A 31 24.91 51.74 -4.12
N PHE A 32 24.69 52.59 -3.13
CA PHE A 32 25.37 53.88 -3.06
C PHE A 32 26.86 53.57 -3.01
N LYS A 33 27.54 53.82 -4.13
CA LYS A 33 29.01 53.81 -4.19
C LYS A 33 29.47 54.95 -3.30
N LEU A 34 29.75 54.66 -2.03
CA LEU A 34 30.55 55.55 -1.19
C LEU A 34 31.87 55.78 -1.92
N ASN A 35 32.25 57.05 -2.10
CA ASN A 35 33.54 57.45 -2.66
C ASN A 35 34.66 56.90 -1.75
N LYS A 36 35.11 55.68 -2.02
CA LYS A 36 36.29 55.12 -1.37
C LYS A 36 37.50 55.88 -1.91
N ALA A 37 38.37 56.34 -1.01
CA ALA A 37 39.66 56.87 -1.40
C ALA A 37 40.38 55.84 -2.30
N PRO A 38 41.05 56.28 -3.37
CA PRO A 38 41.81 55.37 -4.24
C PRO A 38 42.79 54.58 -3.39
N LYS A 39 42.86 53.27 -3.62
CA LYS A 39 43.81 52.44 -2.87
C LYS A 39 45.22 52.82 -3.35
N SER A 40 46.22 52.77 -2.48
CA SER A 40 47.61 53.06 -2.85
C SER A 40 48.12 52.18 -4.00
N THR A 41 47.53 51.00 -4.20
CA THR A 41 47.80 50.11 -5.34
C THR A 41 47.32 50.68 -6.69
N ASP A 42 46.33 51.57 -6.69
CA ASP A 42 45.77 52.15 -7.92
C ASP A 42 46.64 53.29 -8.48
N MET A 43 47.58 53.82 -7.67
CA MET A 43 48.49 54.92 -8.05
C MET A 43 49.80 54.43 -8.70
N GLU A 44 50.18 53.16 -8.47
CA GLU A 44 51.39 52.55 -9.03
C GLU A 44 51.09 51.62 -10.23
N GLU A 45 49.83 51.28 -10.45
CA GLU A 45 49.41 50.42 -11.56
C GLU A 45 49.32 51.23 -12.85
N GLN A 46 50.47 51.33 -13.55
CA GLN A 46 50.56 51.90 -14.89
C GLN A 46 49.42 51.35 -15.78
N TYR A 47 48.69 52.22 -16.48
CA TYR A 47 47.50 51.84 -17.24
C TYR A 47 47.81 50.75 -18.28
N VAL A 48 47.58 49.49 -17.92
CA VAL A 48 47.70 48.37 -18.85
C VAL A 48 46.44 48.33 -19.71
N PRO A 49 46.54 48.41 -21.05
CA PRO A 49 45.40 48.30 -21.94
C PRO A 49 44.61 47.02 -21.68
N ARG A 50 43.28 47.11 -21.71
CA ARG A 50 42.37 46.00 -21.40
C ARG A 50 42.72 44.69 -22.12
N LYS A 51 43.06 44.76 -23.42
CA LYS A 51 43.46 43.60 -24.23
C LYS A 51 44.68 42.87 -23.65
N VAL A 52 45.66 43.60 -23.11
CA VAL A 52 46.87 43.01 -22.53
C VAL A 52 46.57 42.32 -21.20
N ARG A 53 45.64 42.87 -20.40
CA ARG A 53 45.15 42.19 -19.19
C ARG A 53 44.44 40.89 -19.53
N GLU A 54 43.53 40.92 -20.50
CA GLU A 54 42.81 39.73 -20.98
C GLU A 54 43.77 38.65 -21.50
N ILE A 55 44.83 39.02 -22.24
CA ILE A 55 45.86 38.08 -22.69
C ILE A 55 46.65 37.48 -21.51
N LYS A 56 47.06 38.29 -20.53
CA LYS A 56 47.77 37.79 -19.33
C LYS A 56 46.88 36.87 -18.50
N GLU A 57 45.61 37.23 -18.29
CA GLU A 57 44.63 36.38 -17.60
C GLU A 57 44.42 35.05 -18.33
N LEU A 58 44.37 35.05 -19.66
CA LEU A 58 44.28 33.82 -20.47
C LEU A 58 45.55 32.98 -20.34
N GLN A 59 46.74 33.59 -20.38
CA GLN A 59 48.01 32.89 -20.17
C GLN A 59 48.11 32.28 -18.76
N GLU A 60 47.65 32.98 -17.73
CA GLU A 60 47.59 32.47 -16.36
C GLU A 60 46.54 31.36 -16.21
N ALA A 61 45.39 31.48 -16.86
CA ALA A 61 44.36 30.44 -16.89
C ALA A 61 44.83 29.18 -17.63
N MET A 62 45.70 29.32 -18.65
CA MET A 62 46.34 28.19 -19.33
C MET A 62 47.43 27.53 -18.47
N LYS A 63 48.20 28.33 -17.71
CA LYS A 63 49.20 27.80 -16.76
C LYS A 63 48.55 27.08 -15.58
N ASN A 64 47.38 27.56 -15.13
CA ASN A 64 46.60 26.98 -14.05
C ASN A 64 45.19 26.63 -14.53
N PRO A 65 45.01 25.51 -15.28
CA PRO A 65 43.69 25.10 -15.71
C PRO A 65 42.83 24.91 -14.47
N LYS A 66 41.85 25.81 -14.26
CA LYS A 66 40.92 25.74 -13.13
C LYS A 66 40.28 24.36 -13.16
N LYS A 67 40.63 23.50 -12.20
CA LYS A 67 40.08 22.15 -12.09
C LYS A 67 38.57 22.30 -12.06
N ARG A 68 37.88 21.63 -12.99
CA ARG A 68 36.42 21.64 -13.02
C ARG A 68 35.90 21.27 -11.64
N PRO A 69 34.90 22.00 -11.10
CA PRO A 69 34.35 21.66 -9.79
C PRO A 69 33.87 20.20 -9.85
N LYS A 70 34.31 19.39 -8.88
CA LYS A 70 33.88 17.99 -8.78
C LYS A 70 32.36 17.98 -8.69
N LEU A 71 31.71 17.16 -9.51
CA LEU A 71 30.29 16.91 -9.39
C LEU A 71 29.99 16.44 -7.96
N LYS A 72 28.98 17.04 -7.33
CA LYS A 72 28.55 16.60 -6.00
C LYS A 72 28.12 15.14 -6.11
N LYS A 73 28.71 14.27 -5.29
CA LYS A 73 28.29 12.87 -5.21
C LYS A 73 26.85 12.82 -4.68
N ASN A 74 26.10 11.82 -5.13
CA ASN A 74 24.74 11.61 -4.67
C ASN A 74 24.78 11.04 -3.25
N VAL A 75 24.40 11.85 -2.25
CA VAL A 75 24.38 11.47 -0.82
C VAL A 75 23.64 10.16 -0.58
N VAL A 76 22.51 9.97 -1.28
CA VAL A 76 21.69 8.75 -1.19
C VAL A 76 22.47 7.47 -1.53
N VAL A 77 23.36 7.52 -2.54
CA VAL A 77 24.14 6.34 -2.94
C VAL A 77 25.20 6.03 -1.90
N ASP A 78 25.84 7.05 -1.34
CA ASP A 78 26.87 6.88 -0.30
C ASP A 78 26.26 6.35 1.01
N GLU A 79 25.05 6.79 1.38
CA GLU A 79 24.30 6.27 2.53
C GLU A 79 23.84 4.83 2.31
N ALA A 80 23.22 4.54 1.16
CA ALA A 80 22.79 3.18 0.81
C ALA A 80 23.94 2.17 0.85
N ARG A 81 25.15 2.59 0.44
CA ARG A 81 26.35 1.77 0.51
C ARG A 81 26.76 1.40 1.93
N LYS A 82 26.53 2.26 2.93
CA LYS A 82 26.77 1.94 4.35
C LYS A 82 25.90 0.80 4.84
N TYR A 83 24.70 0.65 4.27
CA TYR A 83 23.76 -0.42 4.56
C TYR A 83 23.93 -1.64 3.64
N GLY A 84 25.00 -1.68 2.84
CA GLY A 84 25.29 -2.81 1.94
C GLY A 84 24.55 -2.78 0.60
N PHE A 85 23.79 -1.72 0.30
CA PHE A 85 23.15 -1.58 -1.01
C PHE A 85 24.11 -0.94 -2.01
N GLU A 86 24.57 -1.72 -2.99
CA GLU A 86 25.39 -1.22 -4.09
C GLU A 86 24.56 -0.99 -5.36
N ARG A 87 24.79 0.17 -6.00
CA ARG A 87 24.10 0.50 -7.26
C ARG A 87 24.67 -0.34 -8.39
N ARG A 88 23.80 -0.93 -9.22
CA ARG A 88 24.25 -1.71 -10.39
C ARG A 88 24.79 -0.78 -11.49
N PRO A 89 25.68 -1.24 -12.38
CA PRO A 89 26.26 -0.41 -13.43
C PRO A 89 25.23 0.21 -14.39
N TRP A 90 24.16 -0.52 -14.70
CA TRP A 90 23.10 -0.15 -15.65
C TRP A 90 21.85 0.45 -14.98
N GLU A 91 21.93 0.78 -13.69
CA GLU A 91 20.76 1.18 -12.91
C GLU A 91 20.74 2.69 -12.65
N ASP A 92 19.61 3.32 -13.02
CA ASP A 92 19.34 4.71 -12.69
C ASP A 92 19.10 4.91 -11.19
N ASN A 93 19.38 6.12 -10.69
CA ASN A 93 19.16 6.46 -9.28
C ASN A 93 17.72 6.17 -8.81
N ARG A 94 16.72 6.43 -9.66
CA ARG A 94 15.30 6.17 -9.33
C ARG A 94 14.99 4.67 -9.25
N SER A 95 15.62 3.86 -10.09
CA SER A 95 15.46 2.40 -10.08
C SER A 95 16.15 1.80 -8.86
N PHE A 96 17.33 2.33 -8.50
CA PHE A 96 18.07 1.97 -7.31
C PHE A 96 17.28 2.24 -6.03
N THR A 97 16.74 3.45 -5.85
CA THR A 97 15.92 3.77 -4.67
C THR A 97 14.67 2.89 -4.59
N LYS A 98 13.98 2.67 -5.71
CA LYS A 98 12.84 1.76 -5.79
C LYS A 98 13.18 0.30 -5.46
N ARG A 99 14.43 -0.13 -5.66
CA ARG A 99 14.88 -1.47 -5.29
C ARG A 99 15.10 -1.56 -3.79
N ILE A 100 15.83 -0.59 -3.22
CA ILE A 100 16.02 -0.48 -1.76
C ILE A 100 14.68 -0.45 -1.05
N ASP A 101 13.74 0.38 -1.52
CA ASP A 101 12.40 0.48 -0.93
C ASP A 101 11.63 -0.85 -0.97
N ARG A 102 11.83 -1.67 -2.00
CA ARG A 102 11.19 -2.99 -2.12
C ARG A 102 11.85 -3.99 -1.18
N GLU A 103 13.17 -4.11 -1.21
CA GLU A 103 13.92 -5.02 -0.33
C GLU A 103 13.66 -4.70 1.15
N THR A 104 13.60 -3.41 1.52
CA THR A 104 13.28 -2.97 2.89
C THR A 104 11.84 -3.29 3.29
N ARG A 105 10.86 -3.12 2.39
CA ARG A 105 9.47 -3.50 2.68
C ARG A 105 9.31 -5.01 2.78
N ASP A 106 9.98 -5.76 1.92
CA ASP A 106 9.93 -7.21 1.92
C ASP A 106 10.56 -7.79 3.20
N SER A 107 11.66 -7.21 3.69
CA SER A 107 12.26 -7.62 4.96
C SER A 107 11.34 -7.33 6.15
N VAL A 108 10.74 -6.14 6.21
CA VAL A 108 9.78 -5.78 7.28
C VAL A 108 8.55 -6.70 7.23
N ASN A 109 8.01 -6.97 6.04
CA ASN A 109 6.87 -7.88 5.88
C ASN A 109 7.22 -9.31 6.31
N LEU A 110 8.42 -9.79 6.00
CA LEU A 110 8.89 -11.11 6.42
C LEU A 110 8.99 -11.20 7.94
N GLU A 111 9.52 -10.17 8.61
CA GLU A 111 9.58 -10.11 10.07
C GLU A 111 8.18 -10.05 10.70
N MET A 112 7.28 -9.22 10.14
CA MET A 112 5.89 -9.19 10.56
C MET A 112 5.21 -10.55 10.42
N LEU A 113 5.50 -11.29 9.34
CA LEU A 113 4.96 -12.64 9.14
C LEU A 113 5.46 -13.61 10.22
N LYS A 114 6.75 -13.52 10.58
CA LYS A 114 7.32 -14.30 11.69
C LYS A 114 6.62 -13.98 13.01
N VAL A 115 6.38 -12.70 13.30
CA VAL A 115 5.66 -12.27 14.51
C VAL A 115 4.23 -12.79 14.50
N ARG A 116 3.51 -12.63 13.38
CA ARG A 116 2.12 -13.09 13.23
C ARG A 116 1.96 -14.59 13.47
N HIS A 117 2.95 -15.39 13.06
CA HIS A 117 2.94 -16.84 13.27
C HIS A 117 3.62 -17.26 14.58
N ALA A 118 3.93 -16.33 15.49
CA ALA A 118 4.66 -16.60 16.72
C ALA A 118 6.00 -17.35 16.50
N MET A 119 6.58 -17.23 15.30
CA MET A 119 7.89 -17.77 14.92
C MET A 119 9.04 -16.82 15.30
N ALA A 120 8.72 -15.55 15.60
CA ALA A 120 9.73 -14.58 16.02
C ALA A 120 10.38 -15.03 17.34
N GLY A 121 11.72 -15.17 17.34
CA GLY A 121 12.50 -15.57 18.50
C GLY A 121 12.62 -17.07 18.74
N ARG A 122 12.01 -17.92 17.90
CA ARG A 122 12.20 -19.38 17.95
C ARG A 122 13.40 -19.80 17.11
N ASP A 123 14.07 -20.87 17.52
CA ASP A 123 15.19 -21.42 16.76
C ASP A 123 14.69 -22.11 15.48
N ILE A 124 15.47 -21.99 14.41
CA ILE A 124 15.13 -22.56 13.10
C ILE A 124 14.93 -24.08 13.19
N ASN A 125 15.65 -24.74 14.10
CA ASN A 125 15.56 -26.18 14.30
C ASN A 125 14.24 -26.59 14.96
N GLU A 126 13.78 -25.85 15.98
CA GLU A 126 12.48 -26.08 16.62
C GLU A 126 11.33 -25.93 15.61
N ILE A 127 11.38 -24.87 14.80
CA ILE A 127 10.38 -24.64 13.74
C ILE A 127 10.34 -25.82 12.76
N ARG A 128 11.51 -26.37 12.38
CA ARG A 128 11.57 -27.55 11.48
C ARG A 128 10.99 -28.79 12.13
N GLU A 129 11.19 -28.99 13.42
CA GLU A 129 10.63 -30.13 14.17
C GLU A 129 9.10 -30.02 14.28
N ASP A 130 8.57 -28.83 14.57
CA ASP A 130 7.13 -28.55 14.58
C ASP A 130 6.48 -28.90 13.22
N TYR A 131 7.11 -28.51 12.11
CA TYR A 131 6.61 -28.86 10.78
C TYR A 131 6.66 -30.37 10.50
N LYS A 132 7.69 -31.08 10.97
CA LYS A 132 7.76 -32.55 10.85
C LYS A 132 6.64 -33.21 11.65
N LEU A 133 6.39 -32.77 12.88
CA LEU A 133 5.31 -33.28 13.73
C LEU A 133 3.93 -33.05 13.08
N LEU A 134 3.70 -31.87 12.50
CA LEU A 134 2.47 -31.57 11.76
C LEU A 134 2.29 -32.48 10.54
N ASP A 135 3.35 -32.73 9.78
CA ASP A 135 3.31 -33.61 8.61
C ASP A 135 3.06 -35.08 8.99
N GLU A 136 3.69 -35.57 10.06
CA GLU A 136 3.45 -36.90 10.59
C GLU A 136 2.02 -37.05 11.14
N ALA A 137 1.52 -36.06 11.88
CA ALA A 137 0.14 -36.03 12.35
C ALA A 137 -0.86 -36.04 11.18
N ALA A 138 -0.58 -35.29 10.11
CA ALA A 138 -1.40 -35.29 8.91
C ALA A 138 -1.38 -36.65 8.19
N LYS A 139 -0.22 -37.33 8.13
CA LYS A 139 -0.11 -38.70 7.60
C LYS A 139 -0.90 -39.70 8.44
N ARG A 140 -0.80 -39.64 9.78
CA ARG A 140 -1.57 -40.49 10.71
C ARG A 140 -3.07 -40.28 10.54
N LYS A 141 -3.55 -39.03 10.49
CA LYS A 141 -4.98 -38.72 10.25
C LYS A 141 -5.47 -39.27 8.90
N LYS A 142 -4.65 -39.21 7.84
CA LYS A 142 -4.98 -39.80 6.54
C LYS A 142 -5.06 -41.33 6.61
N ALA A 143 -4.10 -41.99 7.25
CA ALA A 143 -4.11 -43.44 7.42
C ALA A 143 -5.33 -43.92 8.22
N LEU A 144 -5.68 -43.24 9.31
CA LEU A 144 -6.89 -43.52 10.10
C LEU A 144 -8.17 -43.37 9.27
N LYS A 145 -8.27 -42.33 8.44
CA LYS A 145 -9.41 -42.16 7.52
C LYS A 145 -9.50 -43.28 6.50
N ILE A 146 -8.38 -43.78 5.98
CA ILE A 146 -8.35 -44.91 5.05
C ILE A 146 -8.82 -46.19 5.78
N MET A 147 -8.29 -46.46 6.97
CA MET A 147 -8.68 -47.63 7.78
C MET A 147 -10.18 -47.60 8.15
N ARG A 148 -10.74 -46.43 8.50
CA ARG A 148 -12.17 -46.28 8.81
C ARG A 148 -13.03 -46.59 7.58
N LYS A 149 -12.65 -46.05 6.41
CA LYS A 149 -13.34 -46.33 5.14
C LYS A 149 -13.28 -47.81 4.76
N GLU A 150 -12.14 -48.47 4.96
CA GLU A 150 -11.99 -49.89 4.68
C GLU A 150 -12.84 -50.76 5.62
N LYS A 151 -12.88 -50.42 6.92
CA LYS A 151 -13.77 -51.09 7.88
C LYS A 151 -15.24 -50.94 7.51
N LEU A 152 -15.67 -49.74 7.12
CA LEU A 152 -17.03 -49.48 6.64
C LEU A 152 -17.34 -50.29 5.38
N ALA A 153 -16.43 -50.33 4.41
CA ALA A 153 -16.60 -51.13 3.19
C ALA A 153 -16.73 -52.64 3.50
N LYS A 154 -15.94 -53.16 4.44
CA LYS A 154 -16.01 -54.55 4.92
C LYS A 154 -17.33 -54.87 5.65
N LEU A 155 -17.94 -53.91 6.33
CA LEU A 155 -19.24 -54.09 6.97
C LEU A 155 -20.38 -54.08 5.95
N LYS A 156 -20.32 -53.17 4.96
CA LYS A 156 -21.28 -53.13 3.84
C LYS A 156 -21.25 -54.43 3.02
N SER A 157 -20.06 -54.97 2.70
CA SER A 157 -19.95 -56.22 1.93
C SER A 157 -20.41 -57.47 2.69
N LYS A 158 -20.46 -57.43 4.03
CA LYS A 158 -20.98 -58.52 4.87
C LYS A 158 -22.50 -58.48 5.04
N GLY A 159 -23.21 -57.55 4.39
CA GLY A 159 -24.68 -57.50 4.38
C GLY A 159 -25.34 -57.23 5.74
N LYS A 160 -24.59 -56.70 6.72
CA LYS A 160 -25.10 -56.45 8.08
C LYS A 160 -25.68 -55.03 8.30
N ILE A 161 -25.73 -54.20 7.27
CA ILE A 161 -26.29 -52.84 7.34
C ILE A 161 -27.21 -52.67 6.14
N ALA A 162 -28.53 -52.67 6.40
CA ALA A 162 -29.53 -52.26 5.43
C ALA A 162 -29.42 -50.73 5.21
N ASP A 163 -29.56 -50.33 3.96
CA ASP A 163 -29.15 -49.06 3.33
C ASP A 163 -30.01 -47.83 3.71
N ASP A 164 -30.53 -47.73 4.95
CA ASP A 164 -31.66 -46.81 5.21
C ASP A 164 -31.39 -45.59 6.12
N GLN A 165 -30.12 -45.25 6.40
CA GLN A 165 -29.76 -43.92 6.92
C GLN A 165 -28.41 -43.47 6.35
N GLU A 166 -28.44 -43.06 5.08
CA GLU A 166 -27.42 -42.17 4.53
C GLU A 166 -27.70 -40.74 5.06
N GLU A 167 -26.65 -40.05 5.52
CA GLU A 167 -26.65 -38.67 6.03
C GLU A 167 -26.98 -38.43 7.52
N LYS A 168 -26.15 -38.96 8.42
CA LYS A 168 -25.66 -38.24 9.61
C LYS A 168 -24.48 -39.02 10.19
N GLU A 169 -23.29 -38.80 9.63
CA GLU A 169 -22.09 -39.11 10.42
C GLU A 169 -21.90 -37.96 11.40
N ASP A 170 -22.42 -38.19 12.60
CA ASP A 170 -22.02 -37.51 13.82
C ASP A 170 -20.49 -37.52 13.91
N GLU A 171 -19.90 -36.31 13.92
CA GLU A 171 -18.56 -36.12 14.44
C GLU A 171 -18.69 -36.19 15.96
N ASP A 172 -18.63 -37.41 16.50
CA ASP A 172 -18.54 -37.67 17.94
C ASP A 172 -17.38 -36.87 18.54
N ASP A 173 -17.78 -35.94 19.39
CA ASP A 173 -17.02 -35.35 20.47
C ASP A 173 -16.56 -36.47 21.42
N GLU A 174 -15.27 -36.83 21.39
CA GLU A 174 -14.60 -37.45 22.54
C GLU A 174 -13.81 -36.35 23.28
N GLU A 175 -14.54 -35.53 24.05
CA GLU A 175 -14.00 -34.94 25.26
C GLU A 175 -14.13 -35.96 26.39
N GLY A 176 -12.98 -36.37 26.97
CA GLY A 176 -12.93 -37.18 28.18
C GLY A 176 -13.19 -36.33 29.43
N GLU A 177 -14.26 -36.66 30.14
CA GLU A 177 -14.65 -36.17 31.48
C GLU A 177 -13.60 -36.47 32.57
N VAL A 178 -13.26 -35.47 33.40
CA VAL A 178 -12.93 -35.65 34.82
C VAL A 178 -13.69 -34.60 35.66
N GLU A 179 -14.26 -35.08 36.76
CA GLU A 179 -15.44 -34.59 37.49
C GLU A 179 -15.32 -33.26 38.32
N LYS A 180 -16.39 -32.44 38.25
CA LYS A 180 -17.18 -31.73 39.31
C LYS A 180 -16.40 -31.12 40.52
N LYS A 181 -16.53 -29.84 40.96
CA LYS A 181 -17.71 -28.95 41.18
C LYS A 181 -17.25 -27.57 41.80
N PRO A 182 -18.10 -26.53 42.10
CA PRO A 182 -18.36 -25.34 41.26
C PRO A 182 -18.13 -23.94 41.92
N LYS A 183 -18.05 -22.85 41.11
CA LYS A 183 -18.81 -21.58 41.30
C LYS A 183 -18.60 -20.53 40.17
N LYS A 184 -19.73 -20.17 39.53
CA LYS A 184 -20.13 -18.95 38.80
C LYS A 184 -19.06 -17.86 38.51
N VAL A 185 -18.89 -17.45 37.25
CA VAL A 185 -19.40 -16.19 36.63
C VAL A 185 -19.23 -16.27 35.10
N LYS A 186 -20.28 -15.89 34.37
CA LYS A 186 -20.40 -15.87 32.90
C LYS A 186 -19.50 -14.81 32.25
N LYS A 187 -18.70 -15.19 31.25
CA LYS A 187 -18.39 -14.36 30.07
C LYS A 187 -18.36 -15.25 28.83
N GLN A 188 -19.32 -15.01 27.95
CA GLN A 188 -19.42 -15.58 26.61
C GLN A 188 -18.39 -14.89 25.70
N ALA A 189 -17.57 -15.67 25.00
CA ALA A 189 -16.91 -15.26 23.78
C ALA A 189 -16.96 -16.43 22.80
N HIS A 190 -17.67 -16.22 21.70
CA HIS A 190 -17.82 -17.15 20.59
C HIS A 190 -16.49 -17.25 19.83
N GLU A 191 -15.74 -18.33 20.00
CA GLU A 191 -14.80 -18.82 18.99
C GLU A 191 -15.50 -19.92 18.20
N LYS A 192 -16.03 -19.54 17.03
CA LYS A 192 -16.46 -20.50 16.02
C LYS A 192 -15.22 -20.85 15.20
N GLU A 193 -14.63 -22.00 15.45
CA GLU A 193 -13.60 -22.55 14.58
C GLU A 193 -14.18 -22.79 13.18
N ILE A 194 -13.62 -22.07 12.20
CA ILE A 194 -14.02 -22.15 10.79
C ILE A 194 -13.44 -23.45 10.22
N LYS A 195 -14.28 -24.47 10.05
CA LYS A 195 -13.93 -25.71 9.33
C LYS A 195 -13.58 -25.37 7.87
N VAL A 196 -12.31 -25.54 7.48
CA VAL A 196 -11.82 -25.29 6.12
C VAL A 196 -12.41 -26.33 5.16
N LYS A 197 -13.53 -25.99 4.52
CA LYS A 197 -13.99 -26.68 3.30
C LYS A 197 -12.85 -26.59 2.28
N LYS A 198 -12.53 -27.69 1.59
CA LYS A 198 -11.59 -27.66 0.46
C LYS A 198 -12.24 -26.93 -0.71
N LEU A 199 -12.12 -25.61 -0.69
CA LEU A 199 -12.64 -24.73 -1.72
C LEU A 199 -11.85 -24.94 -3.01
N THR A 200 -12.58 -24.92 -4.12
CA THR A 200 -12.01 -24.92 -5.47
C THR A 200 -11.10 -23.71 -5.66
N LYS A 201 -10.19 -23.74 -6.64
CA LYS A 201 -9.21 -22.64 -6.87
C LYS A 201 -9.91 -21.28 -7.05
N ASN A 202 -11.09 -21.27 -7.69
CA ASN A 202 -11.89 -20.06 -7.89
C ASN A 202 -12.58 -19.58 -6.61
N GLU A 203 -13.04 -20.49 -5.76
CA GLU A 203 -13.63 -20.12 -4.47
C GLU A 203 -12.60 -19.58 -3.50
N ARG A 204 -11.38 -20.16 -3.45
CA ARG A 204 -10.27 -19.59 -2.66
C ARG A 204 -9.93 -18.16 -3.06
N ILE A 205 -9.94 -17.86 -4.36
CA ILE A 205 -9.71 -16.49 -4.85
C ILE A 205 -10.85 -15.56 -4.42
N ARG A 206 -12.10 -16.04 -4.42
CA ARG A 206 -13.26 -15.25 -3.95
C ARG A 206 -13.21 -15.01 -2.45
N GLU A 207 -12.86 -16.01 -1.65
CA GLU A 207 -12.72 -15.88 -0.20
C GLU A 207 -11.55 -14.96 0.16
N TYR A 208 -10.39 -15.13 -0.47
CA TYR A 208 -9.25 -14.23 -0.25
C TYR A 208 -9.61 -12.77 -0.57
N LYS A 209 -10.39 -12.53 -1.63
CA LYS A 209 -10.89 -11.18 -1.95
C LYS A 209 -11.94 -10.66 -0.95
N LYS A 210 -12.73 -11.53 -0.32
CA LYS A 210 -13.68 -11.14 0.73
C LYS A 210 -12.94 -10.81 2.03
N GLU A 211 -12.02 -11.67 2.43
CA GLU A 211 -11.21 -11.50 3.63
C GLU A 211 -10.34 -10.24 3.53
N ALA A 212 -9.70 -9.98 2.39
CA ALA A 212 -8.95 -8.75 2.16
C ALA A 212 -9.81 -7.49 2.28
N LYS A 213 -11.06 -7.53 1.80
CA LYS A 213 -12.01 -6.41 1.97
C LYS A 213 -12.45 -6.25 3.42
N GLU A 214 -12.60 -7.36 4.14
CA GLU A 214 -13.00 -7.35 5.54
C GLU A 214 -11.88 -6.84 6.46
N THR A 215 -10.62 -7.21 6.18
CA THR A 215 -9.45 -6.64 6.85
C THR A 215 -9.31 -5.15 6.56
N GLU A 216 -9.48 -4.73 5.31
CA GLU A 216 -9.46 -3.30 4.93
C GLU A 216 -10.57 -2.52 5.64
N LYS A 217 -11.78 -3.08 5.76
CA LYS A 217 -12.88 -2.50 6.54
C LYS A 217 -12.55 -2.37 8.02
N ARG A 218 -11.91 -3.40 8.60
CA ARG A 218 -11.53 -3.42 10.02
C ARG A 218 -10.45 -2.39 10.32
N GLU A 219 -9.45 -2.26 9.46
CA GLU A 219 -8.41 -1.23 9.55
C GLU A 219 -8.99 0.18 9.38
N LEU A 220 -9.93 0.37 8.45
CA LEU A 220 -10.61 1.65 8.27
C LEU A 220 -11.42 2.05 9.51
N LEU A 221 -12.06 1.08 10.18
CA LEU A 221 -12.82 1.30 11.41
C LEU A 221 -11.90 1.68 12.58
N LEU A 222 -10.73 1.03 12.68
CA LEU A 222 -9.69 1.37 13.67
C LEU A 222 -9.13 2.78 13.42
N ASN A 223 -8.79 3.10 12.16
CA ASN A 223 -8.28 4.41 11.78
C ASN A 223 -9.30 5.54 12.04
N ALA A 224 -10.59 5.30 11.79
CA ALA A 224 -11.64 6.27 12.11
C ALA A 224 -11.82 6.51 13.62
N ARG A 225 -11.37 5.57 14.47
CA ARG A 225 -11.39 5.71 15.92
C ARG A 225 -10.15 6.43 16.47
N GLU A 226 -9.03 6.34 15.76
CA GLU A 226 -7.75 6.89 16.20
C GLU A 226 -7.44 8.28 15.61
N VAL A 227 -7.97 8.60 14.42
CA VAL A 227 -7.74 9.89 13.75
C VAL A 227 -8.96 10.79 13.91
N ILE A 228 -8.95 11.60 14.97
CA ILE A 228 -9.94 12.65 15.22
C ILE A 228 -9.50 13.91 14.46
N GLN A 229 -10.35 14.46 13.60
CA GLN A 229 -10.02 15.69 12.89
C GLN A 229 -10.06 16.89 13.85
N PHE A 230 -9.18 17.86 13.64
CA PHE A 230 -9.12 19.07 14.46
C PHE A 230 -10.46 19.80 14.44
N GLY A 231 -11.11 19.91 15.60
CA GLY A 231 -12.45 20.51 15.77
C GLY A 231 -13.57 19.52 16.05
N GLU A 232 -13.34 18.21 15.94
CA GLU A 232 -14.30 17.17 16.35
C GLU A 232 -14.15 16.80 17.84
N ARG A 233 -15.26 16.48 18.51
CA ARG A 233 -15.27 16.10 19.94
C ARG A 233 -14.90 14.63 20.10
N VAL A 234 -14.06 14.31 21.09
CA VAL A 234 -13.61 12.93 21.41
C VAL A 234 -14.80 11.99 21.70
N ASP A 235 -15.87 12.52 22.28
CA ASP A 235 -17.07 11.75 22.64
C ASP A 235 -18.10 11.62 21.49
N ALA A 236 -17.84 12.25 20.34
CA ALA A 236 -18.75 12.13 19.21
C ALA A 236 -18.61 10.76 18.53
N PRO A 237 -19.72 10.12 18.11
CA PRO A 237 -19.64 8.87 17.36
C PRO A 237 -18.88 9.09 16.04
N PRO A 238 -18.09 8.11 15.57
CA PRO A 238 -17.28 8.25 14.36
C PRO A 238 -18.17 8.55 13.16
N THR A 239 -17.82 9.58 12.39
CA THR A 239 -18.56 9.95 11.19
C THR A 239 -17.99 9.21 9.98
N PHE A 240 -18.79 8.31 9.39
CA PHE A 240 -18.37 7.59 8.18
C PHE A 240 -18.54 8.48 6.94
N SER A 241 -17.67 8.33 5.94
CA SER A 241 -17.86 8.98 4.64
C SER A 241 -19.10 8.40 3.92
N ALA A 242 -19.70 9.16 3.00
CA ALA A 242 -20.97 8.79 2.34
C ALA A 242 -20.98 7.39 1.69
N LYS A 243 -19.82 6.89 1.25
CA LYS A 243 -19.68 5.54 0.70
C LYS A 243 -19.86 4.46 1.78
N PHE A 244 -19.30 4.67 2.96
CA PHE A 244 -19.34 3.72 4.07
C PHE A 244 -20.63 3.80 4.88
N ARG A 245 -21.31 4.96 4.91
CA ARG A 245 -22.62 5.10 5.57
C ARG A 245 -23.65 4.08 5.05
N LYS A 246 -23.65 3.78 3.75
CA LYS A 246 -24.54 2.78 3.15
C LYS A 246 -24.22 1.33 3.57
N GLU A 247 -22.99 1.05 3.94
CA GLU A 247 -22.55 -0.30 4.33
C GLU A 247 -22.72 -0.56 5.83
N PHE A 248 -22.49 0.45 6.66
CA PHE A 248 -22.50 0.31 8.12
C PHE A 248 -23.81 0.73 8.77
N ASP A 249 -24.59 1.61 8.15
CA ASP A 249 -25.84 2.08 8.71
C ASP A 249 -27.05 1.52 7.91
N PRO A 250 -27.83 0.59 8.49
CA PRO A 250 -28.96 -0.03 7.81
C PRO A 250 -30.05 0.97 7.41
N LEU A 251 -30.11 2.14 8.06
CA LEU A 251 -31.01 3.22 7.67
C LEU A 251 -30.63 3.81 6.30
N PHE A 252 -29.34 3.95 6.03
CA PHE A 252 -28.84 4.47 4.74
C PHE A 252 -28.71 3.40 3.67
N ALA A 253 -28.57 2.13 4.05
CA ALA A 253 -28.60 1.00 3.11
C ALA A 253 -29.94 0.92 2.36
N ASN A 254 -31.04 1.22 3.04
CA ASN A 254 -32.40 1.20 2.49
C ASN A 254 -32.90 2.57 1.98
N ALA A 255 -32.09 3.63 2.15
CA ALA A 255 -32.44 4.96 1.66
C ALA A 255 -32.36 4.99 0.12
N GLY A 256 -33.53 5.02 -0.53
CA GLY A 256 -33.67 5.03 -1.99
C GLY A 256 -33.92 3.66 -2.64
N SER A 257 -34.01 2.57 -1.85
CA SER A 257 -34.37 1.24 -2.38
C SER A 257 -35.87 1.08 -2.62
N LYS A 258 -36.71 1.87 -1.94
CA LYS A 258 -38.14 1.95 -2.23
C LYS A 258 -38.34 2.74 -3.52
N ASP A 259 -38.88 2.09 -4.54
CA ASP A 259 -39.33 2.78 -5.75
C ASP A 259 -40.33 3.87 -5.37
N LEU A 260 -39.91 5.12 -5.59
CA LEU A 260 -40.75 6.28 -5.35
C LEU A 260 -42.04 6.10 -6.15
N LEU A 261 -43.18 6.44 -5.54
CA LEU A 261 -44.49 6.37 -6.19
C LEU A 261 -44.48 7.12 -7.54
N LEU A 262 -43.78 8.25 -7.61
CA LEU A 262 -43.58 9.01 -8.84
C LEU A 262 -42.87 8.21 -9.93
N LYS A 263 -41.83 7.45 -9.57
CA LYS A 263 -41.12 6.55 -10.50
C LYS A 263 -42.06 5.46 -11.01
N LYS A 264 -42.86 4.84 -10.14
CA LYS A 264 -43.90 3.89 -10.54
C LYS A 264 -44.99 4.50 -11.43
N MET A 265 -45.37 5.77 -11.18
CA MET A 265 -46.36 6.47 -12.01
C MET A 265 -45.81 6.88 -13.37
N MET A 266 -44.51 7.20 -13.46
CA MET A 266 -43.82 7.51 -14.72
C MET A 266 -43.56 6.24 -15.56
N GLU A 267 -43.17 5.13 -14.93
CA GLU A 267 -42.98 3.84 -15.61
C GLU A 267 -44.30 3.27 -16.14
N LYS A 268 -45.40 3.39 -15.38
CA LYS A 268 -46.74 2.99 -15.84
C LYS A 268 -47.25 3.80 -17.04
N LYS A 269 -46.73 5.00 -17.27
CA LYS A 269 -47.07 5.84 -18.44
C LYS A 269 -46.19 5.57 -19.67
N ASN A 270 -45.12 4.76 -19.54
CA ASN A 270 -44.20 4.44 -20.62
C ASN A 270 -44.46 3.06 -21.24
N VAL A 271 -45.72 2.64 -21.32
CA VAL A 271 -46.12 1.62 -22.30
C VAL A 271 -46.26 2.34 -23.65
N THR A 272 -45.49 1.90 -24.63
CA THR A 272 -45.46 2.37 -26.03
C THR A 272 -44.91 3.78 -26.30
N LEU A 273 -43.62 3.99 -26.07
CA LEU A 273 -42.82 4.88 -26.91
C LEU A 273 -41.52 4.17 -27.29
N SER A 274 -41.66 3.30 -28.30
CA SER A 274 -40.72 3.14 -29.41
C SER A 274 -39.35 3.78 -29.20
N SER A 275 -38.43 3.07 -28.55
CA SER A 275 -37.00 3.33 -28.62
C SER A 275 -36.47 2.86 -29.98
N SER A 276 -36.85 3.56 -31.05
CA SER A 276 -36.34 3.37 -32.42
C SER A 276 -35.20 4.35 -32.76
N SER A 277 -34.46 4.83 -31.76
CA SER A 277 -33.20 5.52 -31.99
C SER A 277 -32.09 4.76 -31.27
N PRO A 278 -31.11 4.21 -31.99
CA PRO A 278 -29.92 3.66 -31.36
C PRO A 278 -29.07 4.83 -30.92
N LEU A 279 -29.40 5.43 -29.77
CA LEU A 279 -28.46 6.29 -29.09
C LEU A 279 -27.36 5.38 -28.56
N ILE A 280 -26.27 5.35 -29.32
CA ILE A 280 -25.07 4.55 -29.08
C ILE A 280 -24.58 4.83 -27.66
N GLN A 281 -24.93 3.96 -26.73
CA GLN A 281 -24.32 3.90 -25.41
C GLN A 281 -22.91 3.34 -25.61
N LEU A 282 -21.96 4.22 -25.93
CA LEU A 282 -20.55 3.86 -25.91
C LEU A 282 -20.16 3.48 -24.48
N PRO A 283 -19.55 2.31 -24.24
CA PRO A 283 -19.01 1.97 -22.94
C PRO A 283 -17.89 2.96 -22.61
N MET A 284 -18.11 3.82 -21.61
CA MET A 284 -17.20 4.90 -21.19
C MET A 284 -15.78 4.44 -20.78
N ASN A 285 -15.47 3.14 -20.84
CA ASN A 285 -14.19 2.58 -20.38
C ASN A 285 -13.61 1.46 -21.29
N SER A 286 -14.02 1.34 -22.55
CA SER A 286 -13.29 0.44 -23.46
C SER A 286 -11.97 1.09 -23.87
N LYS A 287 -10.86 0.41 -23.60
CA LYS A 287 -9.55 0.80 -24.14
C LYS A 287 -9.68 0.70 -25.66
N VAL A 288 -9.77 1.86 -26.33
CA VAL A 288 -9.84 1.94 -27.79
C VAL A 288 -8.67 1.14 -28.36
N SER A 289 -8.99 0.08 -29.11
CA SER A 289 -8.03 -0.81 -29.77
C SER A 289 -7.09 0.01 -30.65
N ALA A 290 -5.84 -0.43 -30.81
CA ALA A 290 -4.91 0.19 -31.75
C ALA A 290 -5.48 0.25 -33.18
N GLU A 291 -6.30 -0.73 -33.55
CA GLU A 291 -6.97 -0.80 -34.84
C GLU A 291 -8.05 0.28 -35.01
N ASP A 292 -8.83 0.55 -33.95
CA ASP A 292 -9.85 1.61 -33.98
C ASP A 292 -9.22 3.00 -34.07
N ARG A 293 -8.08 3.21 -33.40
CA ARG A 293 -7.30 4.45 -33.55
C ARG A 293 -6.83 4.64 -34.98
N GLN A 294 -6.35 3.57 -35.62
CA GLN A 294 -5.89 3.62 -37.00
C GLN A 294 -7.04 3.94 -37.97
N ARG A 295 -8.21 3.31 -37.79
CA ARG A 295 -9.41 3.60 -38.60
C ARG A 295 -9.85 5.07 -38.49
N VAL A 296 -9.83 5.65 -37.30
CA VAL A 296 -10.17 7.06 -37.09
C VAL A 296 -9.16 7.98 -37.79
N ILE A 297 -7.86 7.67 -37.71
CA ILE A 297 -6.81 8.43 -38.39
C ILE A 297 -7.00 8.39 -39.91
N ASP A 298 -7.30 7.21 -40.47
CA ASP A 298 -7.46 7.04 -41.91
C ASP A 298 -8.72 7.73 -42.44
N MET A 299 -9.84 7.66 -41.72
CA MET A 299 -11.03 8.45 -42.05
C MET A 299 -10.73 9.96 -42.07
N HIS A 300 -10.03 10.46 -41.05
CA HIS A 300 -9.72 11.88 -40.95
C HIS A 300 -8.77 12.32 -42.08
N ARG A 301 -7.84 11.46 -42.50
CA ARG A 301 -6.98 11.71 -43.68
C ARG A 301 -7.79 11.73 -44.97
N ALA A 302 -8.77 10.82 -45.12
CA ALA A 302 -9.65 10.78 -46.29
C ALA A 302 -10.52 12.04 -46.40
N LEU A 303 -11.14 12.47 -45.30
CA LEU A 303 -11.94 13.70 -45.26
C LEU A 303 -11.10 14.95 -45.58
N LYS A 304 -9.87 15.01 -45.07
CA LYS A 304 -8.96 16.12 -45.38
C LYS A 304 -8.54 16.15 -46.85
N LYS A 305 -8.34 14.98 -47.48
CA LYS A 305 -8.06 14.88 -48.92
C LYS A 305 -9.28 15.28 -49.75
N ALA A 306 -10.47 14.80 -49.39
CA ALA A 306 -11.72 15.16 -50.08
C ALA A 306 -12.03 16.66 -49.94
N GLY A 307 -11.77 17.26 -48.77
CA GLY A 307 -11.92 18.71 -48.56
C GLY A 307 -10.99 19.54 -49.44
N LYS A 308 -9.75 19.10 -49.66
CA LYS A 308 -8.80 19.77 -50.57
C LYS A 308 -9.16 19.63 -52.04
N GLN A 309 -9.79 18.53 -52.44
CA GLN A 309 -10.26 18.35 -53.82
C GLN A 309 -11.54 19.14 -54.13
N LYS A 310 -12.34 19.49 -53.11
CA LYS A 310 -13.52 20.35 -53.26
C LYS A 310 -13.19 21.85 -53.25
N SER A 311 -11.98 22.23 -52.85
CA SER A 311 -11.50 23.62 -52.81
C SER A 311 -10.55 23.97 -53.95
N ALA A 312 -10.39 23.07 -54.93
CA ALA A 312 -9.69 23.27 -56.19
C ALA A 312 -10.71 23.23 -57.32
#